data_AF-A0A6I2M8P7-F1
#
_entry.id   AF-A0A6I2M8P7-F1
#
_cell.length_a   1.000
_cell.length_b   1.000
_cell.length_c   1.000
_cell.angle_alpha   90.00
_cell.angle_beta   90.00
_cell.angle_gamma   90.00
#
_symmetry.space_group_name_H-M   'P 1'
#
loop_
_entity.id
_entity.type
_entity.pdbx_description
1 polymer ?
#
loop_
_entity_poly.entity_id
_entity_poly.type
_entity_poly.pdbx_seq_one_letter_code
_entity_poly.pdbx_strand_id
1 'polypeptide(L)'
;MTHSLTKPKWGLFAALVLLIAGSNAAIYRFPFMQPVPQGAALGSLLDFLVVIPLLTYLFILRKRYSLTYLLPVILAGYGFARFLIPAQQVEAYSFIPWLLFACEALVLLAEIFILILFFKKLPRIIGDYKLNIDLPFFFPKAKAVFEKHVPSNRLMDILFTEISIFYYAFFNWRKKAPQHAGVYFTAHHQTSVIALNIMLIHAIVIETAGFHFLLHSFSPVLSWVLLILNSYGVLFILADLQAIRLTPYRLTEHSLYLQAGISKRIIIPLHLIKEIIDNDFPKKLTREQEKTVLDLSLPDFIKEKPAIKIVLKEAVTAELMYGFKKKADVILLNADEARRFISEVSAKINRV
;
A
#
# COMPACT_ATOMS: atom_id res chain seq x y z
N MET A 1 -7.36 22.73 2.14
CA MET A 1 -6.09 23.49 2.02
C MET A 1 -5.00 22.54 1.56
N THR A 2 -4.48 22.75 0.35
CA THR A 2 -3.39 21.96 -0.23
C THR A 2 -2.08 22.35 0.45
N HIS A 3 -1.61 21.54 1.42
CA HIS A 3 -0.26 21.70 1.95
C HIS A 3 0.75 21.39 0.84
N SER A 4 1.23 22.44 0.14
CA SER A 4 2.35 22.28 -0.76
C SER A 4 3.56 21.85 0.06
N LEU A 5 4.10 20.67 -0.24
CA LEU A 5 5.29 20.16 0.41
C LEU A 5 6.48 21.02 -0.04
N THR A 6 6.90 21.96 0.81
CA THR A 6 8.12 22.78 0.59
C THR A 6 9.28 21.88 0.18
N LYS A 7 9.96 22.17 -0.93
CA LYS A 7 11.08 21.37 -1.45
C LYS A 7 12.16 21.19 -0.36
N PRO A 8 12.76 19.99 -0.23
CA PRO A 8 13.78 19.74 0.77
C PRO A 8 15.01 20.61 0.46
N LYS A 9 15.56 21.28 1.48
CA LYS A 9 16.70 22.19 1.33
C LYS A 9 18.02 21.42 1.49
N TRP A 10 18.27 20.47 0.58
CA TRP A 10 19.43 19.57 0.64
C TRP A 10 20.77 20.31 0.72
N GLY A 11 20.96 21.38 -0.05
CA GLY A 11 22.22 22.13 -0.06
C GLY A 11 22.53 22.79 1.29
N LEU A 12 21.53 23.41 1.93
CA LEU A 12 21.70 24.05 3.24
C LEU A 12 21.92 23.00 4.34
N PHE A 13 21.18 21.89 4.29
CA PHE A 13 21.38 20.76 5.20
C PHE A 13 22.81 20.20 5.09
N ALA A 14 23.29 19.92 3.88
CA ALA A 14 24.63 19.39 3.66
C ALA A 14 25.72 20.35 4.15
N ALA A 15 25.58 21.66 3.90
CA ALA A 15 26.51 22.66 4.38
C ALA A 15 26.61 22.70 5.92
N LEU A 16 25.47 22.64 6.62
CA LEU A 16 25.44 22.64 8.09
C LEU A 16 26.02 21.35 8.68
N VAL A 17 25.70 20.19 8.11
CA VAL A 17 26.24 18.91 8.56
C VAL A 17 27.76 18.85 8.33
N LEU A 18 28.25 19.33 7.18
CA LEU A 18 29.69 19.42 6.91
C LEU A 18 30.40 20.37 7.86
N LEU A 19 29.77 21.51 8.20
CA LEU A 19 30.32 22.45 9.18
C LEU A 19 30.45 21.80 10.57
N ILE A 20 29.41 21.10 11.03
CA ILE A 20 29.40 20.39 12.32
C ILE A 20 30.43 19.25 12.33
N ALA A 21 30.48 18.44 11.27
CA ALA A 21 31.43 17.34 11.17
C ALA A 21 32.88 17.85 11.09
N GLY A 22 33.11 18.93 10.33
CA GLY A 22 34.41 19.55 10.14
C GLY A 22 34.92 20.25 11.41
N SER A 23 34.06 20.97 12.14
CA SER A 23 34.43 21.61 13.40
C SER A 23 34.79 20.59 14.46
N ASN A 24 34.01 19.51 14.58
CA ASN A 24 34.31 18.41 15.49
C ASN A 24 35.59 17.69 15.08
N ALA A 25 35.80 17.39 13.78
CA ALA A 25 37.04 16.77 13.30
C ALA A 25 38.28 17.61 13.62
N ALA A 26 38.17 18.94 13.51
CA ALA A 26 39.26 19.86 13.79
C ALA A 26 39.74 19.76 15.25
N ILE A 27 38.83 19.60 16.22
CA ILE A 27 39.15 19.48 17.64
C ILE A 27 40.05 18.25 17.92
N TYR A 28 39.78 17.12 17.27
CA TYR A 28 40.51 15.88 17.55
C TYR A 28 41.73 15.67 16.64
N ARG A 29 41.78 16.28 15.45
CA ARG A 29 42.85 16.03 14.46
C ARG A 29 43.94 17.10 14.45
N PHE A 30 43.66 18.34 14.85
CA PHE A 30 44.67 19.39 14.78
C PHE A 30 45.54 19.46 16.05
N PRO A 31 46.87 19.52 15.91
CA PRO A 31 47.79 19.58 17.05
C PRO A 31 47.62 20.83 17.93
N PHE A 32 47.18 21.96 17.36
CA PHE A 32 47.01 23.22 18.10
C PHE A 32 45.80 23.22 19.06
N MET A 33 44.89 22.25 18.94
CA MET A 33 43.71 22.10 19.80
C MET A 33 43.95 21.14 20.97
N GLN A 34 45.19 20.69 21.16
CA GLN A 34 45.58 19.81 22.26
C GLN A 34 46.05 20.62 23.49
N PRO A 35 45.65 20.23 24.71
CA PRO A 35 44.84 19.07 25.05
C PRO A 35 43.35 19.28 24.79
N VAL A 36 42.66 18.23 24.33
CA VAL A 36 41.21 18.25 24.09
C VAL A 36 40.46 18.65 25.38
N PRO A 37 39.54 19.63 25.34
CA PRO A 37 38.74 20.01 26.49
C PRO A 37 37.91 18.85 27.04
N GLN A 38 37.77 18.75 28.37
CA GLN A 38 37.10 17.62 29.04
C GLN A 38 35.62 17.41 28.62
N GLY A 39 34.94 18.44 28.10
CA GLY A 39 33.57 18.36 27.58
C GLY A 39 33.43 18.20 26.06
N ALA A 40 34.54 18.19 25.31
CA ALA A 40 34.48 18.18 23.84
C ALA A 40 33.83 16.89 23.31
N ALA A 41 34.15 15.74 23.91
CA ALA A 41 33.57 14.44 23.54
C ALA A 41 32.04 14.43 23.70
N LEU A 42 31.52 14.96 24.81
CA LEU A 42 30.08 15.06 25.02
C LEU A 42 29.43 16.04 24.02
N GLY A 43 30.07 17.17 23.76
CA GLY A 43 29.60 18.14 22.75
C GLY A 43 29.51 17.53 21.35
N SER A 44 30.56 16.82 20.93
CA SER A 44 30.57 16.09 19.65
C SER A 44 29.48 15.01 19.61
N LEU A 45 29.30 14.26 20.69
CA LEU A 45 28.23 13.25 20.78
C LEU A 45 26.85 13.89 20.67
N LEU A 46 26.60 15.03 21.31
CA LEU A 46 25.33 15.77 21.18
C LEU A 46 25.11 16.30 19.76
N ASP A 47 26.16 16.80 19.12
CA ASP A 47 26.10 17.27 17.73
C ASP A 47 25.69 16.13 16.79
N PHE A 48 26.31 14.96 16.92
CA PHE A 48 26.03 13.82 16.05
C PHE A 48 24.72 13.09 16.39
N LEU A 49 24.33 13.01 17.66
CA LEU A 49 23.16 12.25 18.12
C LEU A 49 21.88 13.07 18.23
N VAL A 50 21.97 14.40 18.33
CA VAL A 50 20.81 15.27 18.55
C VAL A 50 20.74 16.35 17.49
N VAL A 51 21.81 17.11 17.26
CA VAL A 51 21.78 18.27 16.35
C VAL A 51 21.60 17.84 14.90
N ILE A 52 22.38 16.87 14.41
CA ILE A 52 22.22 16.36 13.03
C ILE A 52 20.85 15.71 12.80
N PRO A 53 20.33 14.85 13.70
CA PRO A 53 18.95 14.36 13.62
C PRO A 53 17.90 15.48 13.65
N LEU A 54 18.07 16.51 14.47
CA LEU A 54 17.16 17.66 14.50
C LEU A 54 17.18 18.44 13.18
N LEU A 55 18.37 18.69 12.61
CA LEU A 55 18.51 19.30 11.28
C LEU A 55 17.86 18.43 10.20
N THR A 56 18.05 17.12 10.28
CA THR A 56 17.40 16.15 9.38
C THR A 56 15.87 16.23 9.50
N TYR A 57 15.35 16.31 10.71
CA TYR A 57 13.92 16.52 10.95
C TYR A 57 13.45 17.82 10.30
N LEU A 58 14.08 18.95 10.61
CA LEU A 58 13.63 20.28 10.18
C LEU A 58 13.69 20.48 8.65
N PHE A 59 14.77 20.03 8.00
CA PHE A 59 15.03 20.30 6.59
C PHE A 59 14.51 19.21 5.64
N ILE A 60 14.34 17.97 6.14
CA ILE A 60 13.97 16.81 5.31
C ILE A 60 12.64 16.21 5.76
N LEU A 61 12.46 15.87 7.05
CA LEU A 61 11.35 15.00 7.49
C LEU A 61 10.05 15.72 7.89
N ARG A 62 10.09 16.94 8.45
CA ARG A 62 9.03 17.67 9.21
C ARG A 62 7.63 17.67 8.60
N LYS A 63 7.48 17.37 7.31
CA LYS A 63 6.18 17.34 6.60
C LYS A 63 6.03 16.19 5.60
N ARG A 64 6.98 15.25 5.55
CA ARG A 64 7.11 14.29 4.43
C ARG A 64 7.22 12.85 4.89
N TYR A 65 7.89 12.62 6.01
CA TYR A 65 8.29 11.28 6.45
C TYR A 65 7.97 11.11 7.94
N SER A 66 7.82 9.84 8.35
CA SER A 66 7.63 9.48 9.75
C SER A 66 8.84 9.87 10.60
N LEU A 67 8.64 10.11 11.89
CA LEU A 67 9.73 10.32 12.85
C LEU A 67 10.62 9.08 12.99
N THR A 68 10.15 7.90 12.59
CA THR A 68 10.93 6.65 12.59
C THR A 68 12.18 6.74 11.71
N TYR A 69 12.21 7.61 10.69
CA TYR A 69 13.41 7.83 9.86
C TYR A 69 14.54 8.58 10.58
N LEU A 70 14.32 9.12 11.78
CA LEU A 70 15.40 9.71 12.59
C LEU A 70 16.32 8.64 13.19
N LEU A 71 15.79 7.44 13.47
CA LEU A 71 16.56 6.34 14.06
C LEU A 71 17.82 5.98 13.25
N PRO A 72 17.75 5.69 11.93
CA PRO A 72 18.95 5.39 11.16
C PRO A 72 19.93 6.57 11.11
N VAL A 73 19.44 7.82 11.18
CA VAL A 73 20.29 9.02 11.22
C VAL A 73 21.04 9.11 12.55
N ILE A 74 20.38 8.82 13.67
CA ILE A 74 20.98 8.78 15.00
C ILE A 74 22.03 7.65 15.07
N LEU A 75 21.73 6.46 14.55
CA LEU A 75 22.66 5.33 14.50
C LEU A 75 23.90 5.63 13.63
N ALA A 76 23.70 6.25 12.46
CA ALA A 76 24.79 6.69 11.60
C ALA A 76 25.64 7.78 12.27
N GLY A 77 24.98 8.74 12.94
CA GLY A 77 25.64 9.77 13.74
C GLY A 77 26.51 9.18 14.86
N TYR A 78 25.98 8.19 15.60
CA TYR A 78 26.75 7.47 16.61
C TYR A 78 27.98 6.76 16.03
N GLY A 79 27.80 6.03 14.92
CA GLY A 79 28.89 5.35 14.23
C GLY A 79 29.99 6.32 13.77
N PHE A 80 29.60 7.46 13.22
CA PHE A 80 30.54 8.50 12.80
C PHE A 80 31.25 9.18 13.97
N ALA A 81 30.54 9.44 15.08
CA ALA A 81 31.14 9.97 16.30
C ALA A 81 32.24 9.03 16.84
N ARG A 82 31.99 7.71 16.86
CA ARG A 82 32.98 6.71 17.31
C ARG A 82 34.19 6.61 16.38
N PHE A 83 34.04 6.94 15.10
CA PHE A 83 35.15 7.01 14.15
C PHE A 83 36.03 8.25 14.37
N LEU A 84 35.44 9.35 14.84
CA LEU A 84 36.07 10.66 14.90
C LEU A 84 36.68 10.96 16.29
N ILE A 85 36.04 10.50 17.38
CA ILE A 85 36.46 10.72 18.77
C ILE A 85 37.39 9.58 19.22
N PRO A 86 38.51 9.88 19.93
CA PRO A 86 39.38 8.84 20.50
C PRO A 86 38.63 7.86 21.42
N ALA A 87 38.91 6.56 21.30
CA ALA A 87 38.16 5.49 21.99
C ALA A 87 38.05 5.68 23.51
N GLN A 88 39.14 6.14 24.16
CA GLN A 88 39.20 6.39 25.60
C GLN A 88 38.17 7.44 26.07
N GLN A 89 37.88 8.45 25.24
CA GLN A 89 36.92 9.49 25.57
C GLN A 89 35.47 9.04 25.30
N VAL A 90 35.27 8.11 24.36
CA VAL A 90 33.96 7.51 24.08
C VAL A 90 33.56 6.50 25.15
N GLU A 91 34.53 5.76 25.71
CA GLU A 91 34.29 4.78 26.78
C GLU A 91 33.71 5.41 28.05
N ALA A 92 34.03 6.68 28.33
CA ALA A 92 33.42 7.45 29.40
C ALA A 92 31.88 7.59 29.24
N TYR A 93 31.35 7.39 28.03
CA TYR A 93 29.93 7.46 27.68
C TYR A 93 29.36 6.11 27.23
N SER A 94 29.82 5.00 27.84
CA SER A 94 29.37 3.63 27.56
C SER A 94 27.87 3.38 27.76
N PHE A 95 27.13 4.31 28.39
CA PHE A 95 25.67 4.25 28.52
C PHE A 95 24.91 4.61 27.22
N ILE A 96 25.54 5.31 26.26
CA ILE A 96 24.87 5.79 25.04
C ILE A 96 24.30 4.64 24.18
N PRO A 97 25.04 3.56 23.89
CA PRO A 97 24.47 2.39 23.19
C PRO A 97 23.23 1.81 23.88
N TRP A 98 23.25 1.71 25.21
CA TRP A 98 22.12 1.21 26.00
C TRP A 98 20.92 2.15 25.91
N LEU A 99 21.15 3.47 25.93
CA LEU A 99 20.11 4.47 25.72
C LEU A 99 19.48 4.36 24.32
N LEU A 100 20.31 4.21 23.28
CA LEU A 100 19.83 4.02 21.90
C LEU A 100 18.99 2.74 21.78
N PHE A 101 19.45 1.63 22.37
CA PHE A 101 18.70 0.38 22.40
C PHE A 101 17.38 0.50 23.18
N ALA A 102 17.38 1.21 24.30
CA ALA A 102 16.16 1.46 25.09
C ALA A 102 15.12 2.29 24.31
N CYS A 103 15.58 3.32 23.58
CA CYS A 103 14.71 4.11 22.70
C CYS A 103 14.10 3.24 21.59
N GLU A 104 14.90 2.40 20.92
CA GLU A 104 14.43 1.46 19.91
C GLU A 104 13.40 0.48 20.48
N ALA A 105 13.71 -0.12 21.64
CA ALA A 105 12.80 -1.04 22.33
C ALA A 105 11.47 -0.36 22.69
N LEU A 106 11.49 0.91 23.11
CA LEU A 106 10.26 1.65 23.44
C LEU A 106 9.39 1.93 22.20
N VAL A 107 10.00 2.25 21.06
CA VAL A 107 9.29 2.38 19.78
C VAL A 107 8.66 1.04 19.37
N LEU A 108 9.43 -0.04 19.43
CA LEU A 108 8.94 -1.39 19.12
C LEU A 108 7.78 -1.80 20.05
N LEU A 109 7.88 -1.53 21.35
CA LEU A 109 6.81 -1.79 22.31
C LEU A 109 5.55 -0.98 22.00
N ALA A 110 5.68 0.28 21.56
CA ALA A 110 4.55 1.10 21.15
C ALA A 110 3.87 0.52 19.90
N GLU A 111 4.63 0.04 18.92
CA GLU A 111 4.09 -0.64 17.72
C GLU A 111 3.34 -1.92 18.10
N ILE A 112 3.92 -2.76 18.96
CA ILE A 112 3.27 -3.96 19.50
C ILE A 112 1.99 -3.60 20.25
N PHE A 113 2.02 -2.53 21.06
CA PHE A 113 0.84 -2.07 21.79
C PHE A 113 -0.30 -1.66 20.86
N ILE A 114 0.00 -0.93 19.77
CA ILE A 114 -0.98 -0.57 18.74
C ILE A 114 -1.57 -1.83 18.08
N LEU A 115 -0.73 -2.81 17.76
CA LEU A 115 -1.19 -4.10 17.22
C LEU A 115 -2.13 -4.81 18.20
N ILE A 116 -1.79 -4.87 19.49
CA ILE A 116 -2.65 -5.47 20.52
C ILE A 116 -4.00 -4.74 20.61
N LEU A 117 -4.02 -3.41 20.57
CA LEU A 117 -5.25 -2.63 20.55
C LEU A 117 -6.11 -2.93 19.31
N PHE A 118 -5.48 -3.12 18.15
CA PHE A 118 -6.15 -3.55 16.93
C PHE A 118 -6.76 -4.96 17.08
N PHE A 119 -5.99 -5.94 17.53
CA PHE A 119 -6.48 -7.30 17.75
C PHE A 119 -7.61 -7.37 18.79
N LYS A 120 -7.60 -6.52 19.82
CA LYS A 120 -8.71 -6.39 20.77
C LYS A 120 -10.01 -5.89 20.13
N LYS A 121 -9.94 -5.08 19.07
CA LYS A 121 -11.12 -4.60 18.33
C LYS A 121 -11.64 -5.60 17.30
N LEU A 122 -10.79 -6.53 16.85
CA LEU A 122 -11.11 -7.48 15.78
C LEU A 122 -12.37 -8.33 16.05
N PRO A 123 -12.64 -8.88 17.26
CA PRO A 123 -13.87 -9.62 17.53
C PRO A 123 -15.13 -8.78 17.34
N ARG A 124 -15.09 -7.48 17.69
CA ARG A 124 -16.23 -6.56 17.49
C ARG A 124 -16.46 -6.27 16.00
N ILE A 125 -15.39 -6.10 15.23
CA ILE A 125 -15.45 -5.93 13.77
C ILE A 125 -16.09 -7.18 13.12
N ILE A 126 -15.69 -8.39 13.55
CA ILE A 126 -16.26 -9.64 13.06
C ILE A 126 -17.73 -9.78 13.49
N GLY A 127 -18.07 -9.35 14.72
CA GLY A 127 -19.44 -9.32 15.21
C GLY A 127 -20.35 -8.41 14.38
N ASP A 128 -19.95 -7.16 14.16
CA ASP A 128 -20.71 -6.19 13.35
C ASP A 128 -20.80 -6.61 11.88
N TYR A 129 -19.80 -7.32 11.35
CA TYR A 129 -19.86 -7.90 10.00
C TYR A 129 -20.95 -8.97 9.86
N LYS A 130 -21.25 -9.71 10.93
CA LYS A 130 -22.33 -10.70 10.93
C LYS A 130 -23.71 -10.05 10.98
N LEU A 131 -23.82 -8.79 11.41
CA LEU A 131 -25.06 -8.04 11.31
C LEU A 131 -25.34 -7.70 9.83
N ASN A 132 -26.62 -7.77 9.44
CA ASN A 132 -27.05 -7.66 8.05
C ASN A 132 -27.01 -6.20 7.57
N ILE A 133 -25.82 -5.72 7.21
CA ILE A 133 -25.66 -4.55 6.34
C ILE A 133 -25.89 -5.00 4.89
N ASP A 134 -26.84 -4.36 4.20
CA ASP A 134 -27.18 -4.64 2.80
C ASP A 134 -26.12 -4.07 1.84
N LEU A 135 -24.97 -4.75 1.78
CA LEU A 135 -23.91 -4.48 0.83
C LEU A 135 -23.57 -5.76 0.06
N PRO A 136 -23.35 -5.66 -1.28
CA PRO A 136 -23.36 -6.83 -2.17
C PRO A 136 -22.23 -7.83 -1.95
N PHE A 137 -21.03 -7.33 -1.61
CA PHE A 137 -19.82 -8.15 -1.58
C PHE A 137 -19.10 -8.02 -0.23
N PHE A 138 -18.22 -8.99 0.05
CA PHE A 138 -17.41 -8.98 1.26
C PHE A 138 -16.67 -7.65 1.42
N PHE A 139 -15.98 -7.17 0.38
CA PHE A 139 -15.15 -5.99 0.48
C PHE A 139 -15.90 -4.73 0.95
N PRO A 140 -16.95 -4.23 0.25
CA PRO A 140 -17.68 -3.04 0.68
C PRO A 140 -18.31 -3.23 2.06
N LYS A 141 -18.85 -4.41 2.37
CA LYS A 141 -19.43 -4.71 3.68
C LYS A 141 -18.39 -4.66 4.80
N ALA A 142 -17.30 -5.40 4.64
CA ALA A 142 -16.22 -5.47 5.61
C ALA A 142 -15.54 -4.11 5.79
N LYS A 143 -15.40 -3.33 4.70
CA LYS A 143 -14.81 -2.00 4.78
C LYS A 143 -15.67 -1.02 5.57
N ALA A 144 -16.98 -0.99 5.32
CA ALA A 144 -17.90 -0.13 6.06
C ALA A 144 -17.88 -0.44 7.58
N VAL A 145 -17.81 -1.72 7.94
CA VAL A 145 -17.68 -2.14 9.35
C VAL A 145 -16.31 -1.79 9.92
N PHE A 146 -15.24 -1.93 9.14
CA PHE A 146 -13.88 -1.61 9.55
C PHE A 146 -13.71 -0.11 9.85
N GLU A 147 -14.19 0.75 8.95
CA GLU A 147 -14.14 2.22 9.10
C GLU A 147 -14.99 2.73 10.28
N LYS A 148 -15.97 1.96 10.77
CA LYS A 148 -16.74 2.28 11.98
C LYS A 148 -15.92 2.14 13.27
N HIS A 149 -14.95 1.22 13.30
CA HIS A 149 -14.19 0.88 14.52
C HIS A 149 -12.75 1.39 14.51
N VAL A 150 -12.26 1.78 13.34
CA VAL A 150 -10.86 2.13 13.07
C VAL A 150 -10.81 3.48 12.34
N PRO A 151 -9.94 4.42 12.74
CA PRO A 151 -9.84 5.71 12.08
C PRO A 151 -9.45 5.55 10.60
N SER A 152 -10.11 6.32 9.73
CA SER A 152 -9.80 6.34 8.30
C SER A 152 -8.46 7.01 8.06
N ASN A 153 -7.42 6.19 7.88
CA ASN A 153 -6.10 6.61 7.44
C ASN A 153 -5.50 5.54 6.52
N ARG A 154 -4.45 5.92 5.79
CA ARG A 154 -3.85 5.05 4.77
C ARG A 154 -3.26 3.75 5.32
N LEU A 155 -2.69 3.79 6.53
CA LEU A 155 -2.14 2.58 7.15
C LEU A 155 -3.24 1.57 7.44
N MET A 156 -4.41 2.04 7.90
CA MET A 156 -5.56 1.20 8.16
C MET A 156 -6.16 0.64 6.86
N ASP A 157 -6.16 1.43 5.77
CA ASP A 157 -6.55 0.93 4.44
C ASP A 157 -5.59 -0.15 3.91
N ILE A 158 -4.28 -0.01 4.16
CA ILE A 158 -3.28 -1.04 3.82
C ILE A 158 -3.58 -2.32 4.60
N LEU A 159 -3.70 -2.22 5.93
CA LEU A 159 -4.01 -3.37 6.78
C LEU A 159 -5.32 -4.06 6.38
N PHE A 160 -6.36 -3.28 6.04
CA PHE A 160 -7.62 -3.83 5.56
C PHE A 160 -7.46 -4.59 4.25
N THR A 161 -6.64 -4.07 3.33
CA THR A 161 -6.32 -4.74 2.07
C THR A 161 -5.58 -6.06 2.32
N GLU A 162 -4.57 -6.07 3.20
CA GLU A 162 -3.85 -7.30 3.59
C GLU A 162 -4.79 -8.34 4.20
N ILE A 163 -5.62 -7.95 5.17
CA ILE A 163 -6.62 -8.86 5.78
C ILE A 163 -7.57 -9.41 4.72
N SER A 164 -7.96 -8.59 3.75
CA SER A 164 -8.81 -9.03 2.63
C SER A 164 -8.10 -10.05 1.75
N ILE A 165 -6.80 -9.86 1.46
CA ILE A 165 -5.98 -10.82 0.70
C ILE A 165 -5.97 -12.17 1.42
N PHE A 166 -5.62 -12.21 2.71
CA PHE A 166 -5.64 -13.45 3.49
C PHE A 166 -7.04 -14.09 3.54
N TYR A 167 -8.08 -13.28 3.71
CA TYR A 167 -9.45 -13.76 3.73
C TYR A 167 -9.85 -14.45 2.41
N TYR A 168 -9.59 -13.81 1.27
CA TYR A 168 -9.88 -14.39 -0.04
C TYR A 168 -8.99 -15.60 -0.35
N ALA A 169 -7.70 -15.54 0.00
CA ALA A 169 -6.73 -16.61 -0.26
C ALA A 169 -7.02 -17.90 0.51
N PHE A 170 -7.57 -17.85 1.73
CA PHE A 170 -7.70 -19.04 2.58
C PHE A 170 -9.14 -19.43 2.93
N PHE A 171 -10.07 -18.49 3.09
CA PHE A 171 -11.33 -18.76 3.78
C PHE A 171 -12.58 -18.86 2.89
N ASN A 172 -12.46 -18.64 1.57
CA ASN A 172 -13.62 -18.57 0.67
C ASN A 172 -13.66 -19.63 -0.44
N TRP A 173 -12.85 -20.68 -0.36
CA TRP A 173 -12.71 -21.65 -1.45
C TRP A 173 -14.03 -22.34 -1.84
N ARG A 174 -14.89 -22.58 -0.85
CA ARG A 174 -16.22 -23.22 -1.03
C ARG A 174 -17.38 -22.24 -1.20
N LYS A 175 -17.13 -20.92 -1.10
CA LYS A 175 -18.21 -19.95 -1.24
C LYS A 175 -18.61 -19.80 -2.71
N LYS A 176 -19.90 -19.60 -2.94
CA LYS A 176 -20.46 -19.25 -4.24
C LYS A 176 -20.69 -17.74 -4.32
N ALA A 177 -20.68 -17.19 -5.52
CA ALA A 177 -21.02 -15.78 -5.74
C ALA A 177 -22.44 -15.49 -5.20
N PRO A 178 -22.69 -14.30 -4.63
CA PRO A 178 -24.01 -13.94 -4.12
C PRO A 178 -25.10 -14.02 -5.21
N GLN A 179 -26.27 -14.55 -4.87
CA GLN A 179 -27.44 -14.66 -5.77
C GLN A 179 -28.69 -13.94 -5.20
N HIS A 180 -28.52 -12.91 -4.37
CA HIS A 180 -29.63 -12.20 -3.73
C HIS A 180 -30.31 -11.20 -4.69
N ALA A 181 -31.19 -10.31 -4.22
CA ALA A 181 -31.92 -9.37 -5.09
C ALA A 181 -31.01 -8.54 -6.03
N GLY A 182 -31.38 -8.45 -7.31
CA GLY A 182 -30.66 -7.71 -8.35
C GLY A 182 -30.27 -8.57 -9.56
N VAL A 183 -29.72 -7.94 -10.60
CA VAL A 183 -29.20 -8.63 -11.79
C VAL A 183 -27.68 -8.71 -11.69
N TYR A 184 -27.12 -9.90 -11.93
CA TYR A 184 -25.68 -10.14 -11.83
C TYR A 184 -25.07 -10.46 -13.19
N PHE A 185 -23.83 -10.01 -13.38
CA PHE A 185 -23.04 -10.29 -14.58
C PHE A 185 -21.62 -10.67 -14.18
N THR A 186 -21.16 -11.82 -14.65
CA THR A 186 -19.77 -12.23 -14.51
C THR A 186 -18.90 -11.55 -15.58
N ALA A 187 -17.61 -11.46 -15.32
CA ALA A 187 -16.64 -10.81 -16.21
C ALA A 187 -15.41 -11.68 -16.50
N HIS A 188 -15.42 -12.94 -16.04
CA HIS A 188 -14.24 -13.79 -16.01
C HIS A 188 -14.38 -15.09 -16.81
N HIS A 189 -15.60 -15.48 -17.21
CA HIS A 189 -15.80 -16.75 -17.92
C HIS A 189 -15.33 -16.69 -19.38
N GLN A 190 -15.42 -15.53 -20.03
CA GLN A 190 -14.97 -15.31 -21.41
C GLN A 190 -13.59 -14.66 -21.49
N THR A 191 -12.79 -14.77 -20.43
CA THR A 191 -11.42 -14.25 -20.37
C THR A 191 -10.46 -15.35 -19.98
N SER A 192 -9.18 -15.18 -20.32
CA SER A 192 -8.15 -16.14 -19.90
C SER A 192 -7.64 -15.89 -18.48
N VAL A 193 -8.26 -15.00 -17.70
CA VAL A 193 -7.76 -14.56 -16.39
C VAL A 193 -7.49 -15.72 -15.44
N ILE A 194 -8.35 -16.73 -15.42
CA ILE A 194 -8.18 -17.91 -14.56
C ILE A 194 -6.97 -18.73 -15.02
N ALA A 195 -6.90 -19.06 -16.31
CA ALA A 195 -5.81 -19.84 -16.88
C ALA A 195 -4.45 -19.13 -16.73
N LEU A 196 -4.40 -17.83 -17.01
CA LEU A 196 -3.22 -16.99 -16.88
C LEU A 196 -2.69 -16.99 -15.43
N ASN A 197 -3.56 -16.77 -14.45
CA ASN A 197 -3.14 -16.76 -13.05
C ASN A 197 -2.71 -18.15 -12.55
N ILE A 198 -3.37 -19.23 -12.99
CA ILE A 198 -2.93 -20.60 -12.67
C ILE A 198 -1.54 -20.86 -13.27
N MET A 199 -1.30 -20.48 -14.53
CA MET A 199 0.01 -20.58 -15.16
C MET A 199 1.08 -19.80 -14.38
N LEU A 200 0.78 -18.56 -13.97
CA LEU A 200 1.69 -17.74 -13.18
C LEU A 200 2.01 -18.38 -11.81
N ILE A 201 1.02 -18.95 -11.12
CA ILE A 201 1.26 -19.68 -9.86
C ILE A 201 2.24 -20.84 -10.10
N HIS A 202 2.01 -21.65 -11.14
CA HIS A 202 2.91 -22.78 -11.44
C HIS A 202 4.32 -22.30 -11.79
N ALA A 203 4.44 -21.27 -12.62
CA ALA A 203 5.73 -20.67 -12.98
C ALA A 203 6.48 -20.21 -11.72
N ILE A 204 5.82 -19.44 -10.85
CA ILE A 204 6.42 -18.96 -9.60
C ILE A 204 6.85 -20.13 -8.71
N VAL A 205 6.03 -21.16 -8.55
CA VAL A 205 6.38 -22.31 -7.67
C VAL A 205 7.61 -23.07 -8.20
N ILE A 206 7.64 -23.38 -9.49
CA ILE A 206 8.76 -24.11 -10.13
C ILE A 206 10.03 -23.26 -10.08
N GLU A 207 9.92 -21.99 -10.46
CA GLU A 207 11.02 -21.02 -10.42
C GLU A 207 11.57 -20.87 -9.01
N THR A 208 10.69 -20.71 -8.02
CA THR A 208 11.07 -20.58 -6.61
C THR A 208 11.86 -21.79 -6.13
N ALA A 209 11.44 -23.01 -6.47
CA ALA A 209 12.19 -24.20 -6.08
C ALA A 209 13.62 -24.17 -6.64
N GLY A 210 13.79 -23.89 -7.93
CA GLY A 210 15.10 -23.83 -8.57
C GLY A 210 15.99 -22.71 -8.02
N PHE A 211 15.47 -21.49 -7.96
CA PHE A 211 16.23 -20.33 -7.46
C PHE A 211 16.49 -20.38 -5.97
N HIS A 212 15.63 -21.00 -5.17
CA HIS A 212 15.86 -21.12 -3.72
C HIS A 212 17.15 -21.91 -3.47
N PHE A 213 17.32 -23.09 -4.09
CA PHE A 213 18.54 -23.88 -3.96
C PHE A 213 19.77 -23.18 -4.54
N LEU A 214 19.64 -22.62 -5.75
CA LEU A 214 20.74 -21.90 -6.39
C LEU A 214 21.23 -20.75 -5.49
N LEU A 215 20.31 -19.88 -5.06
CA LEU A 215 20.64 -18.71 -4.25
C LEU A 215 21.06 -19.07 -2.84
N HIS A 216 20.63 -20.21 -2.27
CA HIS A 216 21.02 -20.58 -0.91
C HIS A 216 22.53 -20.76 -0.80
N SER A 217 23.16 -21.30 -1.84
CA SER A 217 24.61 -21.46 -1.92
C SER A 217 25.37 -20.14 -2.07
N PHE A 218 24.75 -19.11 -2.67
CA PHE A 218 25.35 -17.78 -2.79
C PHE A 218 25.10 -16.89 -1.56
N SER A 219 23.85 -16.88 -1.07
CA SER A 219 23.39 -16.13 0.08
C SER A 219 22.10 -16.75 0.65
N PRO A 220 22.17 -17.42 1.81
CA PRO A 220 21.00 -17.98 2.48
C PRO A 220 19.92 -16.92 2.76
N VAL A 221 20.33 -15.69 3.11
CA VAL A 221 19.42 -14.57 3.39
C VAL A 221 18.62 -14.21 2.15
N LEU A 222 19.28 -14.04 1.00
CA LEU A 222 18.61 -13.69 -0.26
C LEU A 222 17.62 -14.78 -0.69
N SER A 223 18.02 -16.04 -0.52
CA SER A 223 17.19 -17.21 -0.82
C SER A 223 15.90 -17.24 0.00
N TRP A 224 15.96 -16.95 1.30
CA TRP A 224 14.78 -16.85 2.17
C TRP A 224 13.90 -15.63 1.83
N VAL A 225 14.50 -14.47 1.59
CA VAL A 225 13.76 -13.26 1.20
C VAL A 225 12.97 -13.51 -0.09
N LEU A 226 13.58 -14.12 -1.10
CA LEU A 226 12.92 -14.43 -2.36
C LEU A 226 11.81 -15.48 -2.18
N LEU A 227 12.05 -16.52 -1.36
CA LEU A 227 11.03 -17.52 -1.04
C LEU A 227 9.80 -16.89 -0.39
N ILE A 228 9.98 -15.99 0.58
CA ILE A 228 8.87 -15.27 1.24
C ILE A 228 8.12 -14.40 0.24
N LEU A 229 8.84 -13.65 -0.59
CA LEU A 229 8.24 -12.78 -1.60
C LEU A 229 7.42 -13.56 -2.62
N ASN A 230 7.95 -14.67 -3.14
CA ASN A 230 7.25 -15.53 -4.09
C ASN A 230 6.05 -16.22 -3.45
N SER A 231 6.18 -16.68 -2.19
CA SER A 231 5.06 -17.23 -1.43
C SER A 231 3.93 -16.21 -1.28
N TYR A 232 4.26 -14.97 -0.91
CA TYR A 232 3.28 -13.89 -0.85
C TYR A 232 2.67 -13.58 -2.22
N GLY A 233 3.47 -13.59 -3.30
CA GLY A 233 2.99 -13.44 -4.67
C GLY A 233 1.92 -14.48 -5.05
N VAL A 234 2.15 -15.75 -4.72
CA VAL A 234 1.15 -16.81 -4.92
C VAL A 234 -0.12 -16.55 -4.10
N LEU A 235 0.03 -16.16 -2.83
CA LEU A 235 -1.12 -15.81 -1.97
C LEU A 235 -1.94 -14.66 -2.55
N PHE A 236 -1.28 -13.62 -3.05
CA PHE A 236 -1.92 -12.49 -3.70
C PHE A 236 -2.72 -12.93 -4.94
N ILE A 237 -2.12 -13.75 -5.81
CA ILE A 237 -2.78 -14.24 -7.03
C ILE A 237 -4.01 -15.09 -6.67
N LEU A 238 -3.89 -15.98 -5.68
CA LEU A 238 -5.01 -16.78 -5.20
C LEU A 238 -6.14 -15.90 -4.64
N ALA A 239 -5.79 -14.86 -3.88
CA ALA A 239 -6.76 -13.93 -3.33
C ALA A 239 -7.50 -13.16 -4.45
N ASP A 240 -6.77 -12.65 -5.45
CA ASP A 240 -7.35 -11.90 -6.55
C ASP A 240 -8.28 -12.78 -7.41
N LEU A 241 -7.86 -14.02 -7.72
CA LEU A 241 -8.71 -15.01 -8.38
C LEU A 241 -10.02 -15.26 -7.62
N GLN A 242 -9.93 -15.44 -6.30
CA GLN A 242 -11.12 -15.65 -5.48
C GLN A 242 -12.00 -14.40 -5.40
N ALA A 243 -11.40 -13.20 -5.36
CA ALA A 243 -12.16 -11.96 -5.42
C ALA A 243 -12.91 -11.86 -6.75
N ILE A 244 -12.24 -12.06 -7.89
CA ILE A 244 -12.86 -12.06 -9.23
C ILE A 244 -14.04 -13.02 -9.31
N ARG A 245 -13.89 -14.25 -8.80
CA ARG A 245 -14.94 -15.28 -8.82
C ARG A 245 -16.15 -14.90 -7.96
N LEU A 246 -15.93 -14.20 -6.85
CA LEU A 246 -16.95 -13.94 -5.83
C LEU A 246 -17.59 -12.54 -5.94
N THR A 247 -17.12 -11.70 -6.86
CA THR A 247 -17.64 -10.34 -7.05
C THR A 247 -18.08 -10.11 -8.50
N PRO A 248 -19.14 -10.79 -8.98
CA PRO A 248 -19.77 -10.42 -10.24
C PRO A 248 -20.27 -8.97 -10.17
N TYR A 249 -20.45 -8.30 -11.30
CA TYR A 249 -21.10 -7.00 -11.32
C TYR A 249 -22.55 -7.13 -10.87
N ARG A 250 -23.03 -6.20 -10.05
CA ARG A 250 -24.42 -6.20 -9.55
C ARG A 250 -25.11 -4.92 -9.97
N LEU A 251 -26.23 -5.06 -10.68
CA LEU A 251 -27.16 -3.99 -10.99
C LEU A 251 -28.34 -4.03 -10.03
N THR A 252 -28.55 -2.94 -9.31
CA THR A 252 -29.68 -2.76 -8.37
C THR A 252 -30.68 -1.75 -8.93
N GLU A 253 -31.68 -1.33 -8.16
CA GLU A 253 -32.61 -0.25 -8.58
C GLU A 253 -31.96 1.13 -8.62
N HIS A 254 -30.91 1.36 -7.83
CA HIS A 254 -30.34 2.71 -7.66
C HIS A 254 -28.87 2.81 -8.03
N SER A 255 -28.15 1.69 -8.06
CA SER A 255 -26.69 1.69 -8.26
C SER A 255 -26.18 0.48 -9.02
N LEU A 256 -25.11 0.70 -9.76
CA LEU A 256 -24.29 -0.31 -10.42
C LEU A 256 -23.00 -0.51 -9.62
N TYR A 257 -22.78 -1.73 -9.14
CA TYR A 257 -21.60 -2.13 -8.37
C TYR A 257 -20.64 -2.89 -9.28
N LEU A 258 -19.44 -2.34 -9.48
CA LEU A 258 -18.41 -2.93 -10.33
C LEU A 258 -17.14 -3.18 -9.49
N GLN A 259 -16.58 -4.38 -9.61
CA GLN A 259 -15.36 -4.77 -8.92
C GLN A 259 -14.52 -5.68 -9.82
N ALA A 260 -13.25 -5.32 -9.99
CA ALA A 260 -12.25 -6.10 -10.72
C ALA A 260 -11.22 -6.63 -9.70
N GLY A 261 -11.50 -7.82 -9.19
CA GLY A 261 -10.67 -8.49 -8.18
C GLY A 261 -10.54 -7.68 -6.89
N ILE A 262 -9.35 -7.71 -6.29
CA ILE A 262 -9.00 -6.89 -5.12
C ILE A 262 -8.58 -5.48 -5.55
N SER A 263 -8.18 -5.35 -6.82
CA SER A 263 -7.45 -4.21 -7.34
C SER A 263 -8.26 -2.93 -7.47
N LYS A 264 -9.50 -3.04 -7.98
CA LYS A 264 -10.31 -1.88 -8.37
C LYS A 264 -11.78 -2.12 -8.07
N ARG A 265 -12.46 -1.09 -7.60
CA ARG A 265 -13.90 -1.11 -7.32
C ARG A 265 -14.50 0.28 -7.47
N ILE A 266 -15.74 0.33 -7.92
CA ILE A 266 -16.51 1.56 -8.07
C ILE A 266 -18.00 1.25 -7.88
N ILE A 267 -18.70 2.17 -7.22
CA ILE A 267 -20.15 2.14 -7.04
C ILE A 267 -20.69 3.36 -7.78
N ILE A 268 -21.54 3.13 -8.77
CA ILE A 268 -22.04 4.19 -9.65
C ILE A 268 -23.55 4.30 -9.44
N PRO A 269 -24.06 5.41 -8.87
CA PRO A 269 -25.48 5.70 -8.86
C PRO A 269 -26.03 5.78 -10.30
N LEU A 270 -27.16 5.14 -10.57
CA LEU A 270 -27.69 5.04 -11.95
C LEU A 270 -28.00 6.41 -12.55
N HIS A 271 -28.47 7.38 -11.74
CA HIS A 271 -28.75 8.74 -12.20
C HIS A 271 -27.51 9.49 -12.70
N LEU A 272 -26.30 9.06 -12.33
CA LEU A 272 -25.03 9.64 -12.81
C LEU A 272 -24.53 9.00 -14.10
N ILE A 273 -25.13 7.90 -14.56
CA ILE A 273 -24.77 7.32 -15.85
C ILE A 273 -25.42 8.17 -16.95
N LYS A 274 -24.59 8.69 -17.86
CA LYS A 274 -25.04 9.44 -19.03
C LYS A 274 -25.46 8.48 -20.14
N GLU A 275 -24.60 7.52 -20.45
CA GLU A 275 -24.83 6.52 -21.49
C GLU A 275 -23.96 5.29 -21.25
N ILE A 276 -24.41 4.16 -21.80
CA ILE A 276 -23.66 2.91 -21.88
C ILE A 276 -23.70 2.42 -23.32
N ILE A 277 -22.53 2.22 -23.91
CA ILE A 277 -22.39 1.88 -25.33
C ILE A 277 -21.26 0.87 -25.53
N ASP A 278 -21.21 0.29 -26.73
CA ASP A 278 -20.04 -0.47 -27.18
C ASP A 278 -18.80 0.43 -27.18
N ASN A 279 -17.68 -0.12 -26.73
CA ASN A 279 -16.47 0.66 -26.55
C ASN A 279 -15.90 1.12 -27.90
N ASP A 280 -15.72 2.43 -28.04
CA ASP A 280 -15.11 3.11 -29.19
C ASP A 280 -13.65 3.54 -28.90
N PHE A 281 -13.15 3.45 -27.66
CA PHE A 281 -11.81 3.91 -27.31
C PHE A 281 -10.69 3.13 -28.06
N PRO A 282 -9.53 3.77 -28.31
CA PRO A 282 -8.36 3.08 -28.82
C PRO A 282 -7.83 2.05 -27.82
N LYS A 283 -7.13 1.03 -28.33
CA LYS A 283 -6.51 -0.05 -27.52
C LYS A 283 -5.48 0.49 -26.51
N LYS A 284 -4.85 1.63 -26.81
CA LYS A 284 -3.93 2.35 -25.91
C LYS A 284 -4.51 3.74 -25.62
N LEU A 285 -4.66 4.04 -24.34
CA LEU A 285 -5.10 5.35 -23.86
C LEU A 285 -3.91 6.32 -23.84
N THR A 286 -4.16 7.61 -24.08
CA THR A 286 -3.17 8.66 -23.83
C THR A 286 -3.05 8.93 -22.33
N ARG A 287 -1.93 9.54 -21.89
CA ARG A 287 -1.71 9.87 -20.47
C ARG A 287 -2.81 10.76 -19.86
N GLU A 288 -3.46 11.58 -20.68
CA GLU A 288 -4.57 12.43 -20.22
C GLU A 288 -5.84 11.60 -20.03
N GLN A 289 -6.16 10.72 -20.98
CA GLN A 289 -7.28 9.79 -20.88
C GLN A 289 -7.11 8.84 -19.68
N GLU A 290 -5.89 8.38 -19.41
CA GLU A 290 -5.62 7.52 -18.26
C GLU A 290 -5.94 8.19 -16.92
N LYS A 291 -5.98 9.52 -16.82
CA LYS A 291 -6.34 10.19 -15.57
C LYS A 291 -7.84 10.09 -15.25
N THR A 292 -8.68 10.10 -16.27
CA THR A 292 -10.15 10.15 -16.15
C THR A 292 -10.84 8.83 -16.47
N VAL A 293 -10.15 7.89 -17.13
CA VAL A 293 -10.68 6.56 -17.48
C VAL A 293 -10.35 5.53 -16.40
N LEU A 294 -11.35 4.80 -15.93
CA LEU A 294 -11.18 3.60 -15.12
C LEU A 294 -11.35 2.35 -15.98
N ASP A 295 -10.25 1.68 -16.29
CA ASP A 295 -10.26 0.37 -16.96
C ASP A 295 -10.41 -0.74 -15.90
N LEU A 296 -11.55 -1.44 -15.91
CA LEU A 296 -11.88 -2.57 -15.05
C LEU A 296 -11.64 -3.93 -15.73
N SER A 297 -11.03 -3.95 -16.91
CA SER A 297 -10.75 -5.20 -17.63
C SER A 297 -9.81 -6.09 -16.83
N LEU A 298 -10.14 -7.37 -16.81
CA LEU A 298 -9.33 -8.39 -16.16
C LEU A 298 -8.08 -8.70 -17.01
N PRO A 299 -6.97 -9.14 -16.39
CA PRO A 299 -5.79 -9.59 -17.12
C PRO A 299 -6.10 -10.74 -18.09
N ASP A 300 -5.47 -10.70 -19.27
CA ASP A 300 -5.60 -11.74 -20.30
C ASP A 300 -4.24 -11.92 -21.01
N PHE A 301 -4.02 -13.07 -21.67
CA PHE A 301 -2.79 -13.36 -22.42
C PHE A 301 -2.54 -12.32 -23.52
N ILE A 302 -3.62 -11.91 -24.18
CA ILE A 302 -3.61 -10.84 -25.16
C ILE A 302 -4.55 -9.78 -24.62
N LYS A 303 -4.03 -8.59 -24.32
CA LYS A 303 -4.88 -7.49 -23.87
C LYS A 303 -5.87 -7.17 -24.99
N GLU A 304 -7.12 -7.55 -24.81
CA GLU A 304 -8.21 -7.19 -25.72
C GLU A 304 -8.74 -5.80 -25.38
N LYS A 305 -9.41 -5.20 -26.36
CA LYS A 305 -10.10 -3.94 -26.13
C LYS A 305 -11.33 -4.26 -25.26
N PRO A 306 -11.58 -3.51 -24.17
CA PRO A 306 -12.79 -3.68 -23.37
C PRO A 306 -14.03 -3.55 -24.26
N ALA A 307 -15.05 -4.38 -24.11
CA ALA A 307 -16.22 -4.37 -24.97
C ALA A 307 -17.19 -3.23 -24.64
N ILE A 308 -17.25 -2.80 -23.37
CA ILE A 308 -18.28 -1.89 -22.86
C ILE A 308 -17.65 -0.59 -22.38
N LYS A 309 -18.29 0.53 -22.72
CA LYS A 309 -17.98 1.87 -22.21
C LYS A 309 -19.18 2.43 -21.47
N ILE A 310 -18.95 2.94 -20.26
CA ILE A 310 -19.92 3.72 -19.48
C ILE A 310 -19.38 5.14 -19.37
N VAL A 311 -20.18 6.12 -19.79
CA VAL A 311 -19.87 7.54 -19.65
C VAL A 311 -20.72 8.12 -18.51
N LEU A 312 -20.09 8.83 -17.60
CA LEU A 312 -20.75 9.45 -16.46
C LEU A 312 -21.05 10.93 -16.73
N LYS A 313 -22.09 11.45 -16.08
CA LYS A 313 -22.43 12.87 -16.08
C LYS A 313 -21.40 13.70 -15.31
N GLU A 314 -20.82 13.12 -14.26
CA GLU A 314 -19.76 13.70 -13.44
C GLU A 314 -18.83 12.61 -12.87
N ALA A 315 -17.66 13.05 -12.41
CA ALA A 315 -16.60 12.16 -11.94
C ALA A 315 -16.99 11.38 -10.67
N VAL A 316 -17.05 10.06 -10.75
CA VAL A 316 -17.27 9.18 -9.59
C VAL A 316 -15.93 8.67 -9.06
N THR A 317 -15.82 8.54 -7.74
CA THR A 317 -14.58 8.07 -7.09
C THR A 317 -14.53 6.55 -7.07
N ALA A 318 -13.59 5.99 -7.82
CA ALA A 318 -13.17 4.60 -7.71
C ALA A 318 -12.18 4.42 -6.55
N GLU A 319 -12.29 3.28 -5.89
CA GLU A 319 -11.36 2.86 -4.86
C GLU A 319 -10.44 1.76 -5.43
N LEU A 320 -9.15 1.95 -5.22
CA LEU A 320 -8.07 1.07 -5.64
C LEU A 320 -7.49 0.35 -4.41
N MET A 321 -6.51 -0.53 -4.62
CA MET A 321 -5.78 -1.18 -3.53
C MET A 321 -5.23 -0.17 -2.52
N TYR A 322 -5.08 -0.58 -1.26
CA TYR A 322 -4.40 0.19 -0.21
C TYR A 322 -5.00 1.59 0.03
N GLY A 323 -6.30 1.74 -0.23
CA GLY A 323 -7.04 2.99 -0.01
C GLY A 323 -6.75 4.09 -1.02
N PHE A 324 -6.00 3.80 -2.09
CA PHE A 324 -5.82 4.76 -3.18
C PHE A 324 -7.19 5.05 -3.82
N LYS A 325 -7.42 6.31 -4.21
CA LYS A 325 -8.66 6.75 -4.84
C LYS A 325 -8.35 7.36 -6.19
N LYS A 326 -9.24 7.13 -7.16
CA LYS A 326 -9.16 7.71 -8.50
C LYS A 326 -10.53 8.21 -8.90
N LYS A 327 -10.64 9.47 -9.33
CA LYS A 327 -11.85 9.99 -9.95
C LYS A 327 -11.90 9.51 -11.40
N ALA A 328 -13.06 9.08 -11.86
CA ALA A 328 -13.26 8.61 -13.21
C ALA A 328 -14.58 9.14 -13.79
N ASP A 329 -14.50 9.60 -15.04
CA ASP A 329 -15.63 10.07 -15.84
C ASP A 329 -16.10 8.99 -16.82
N VAL A 330 -15.21 8.06 -17.14
CA VAL A 330 -15.45 6.97 -18.08
C VAL A 330 -15.00 5.66 -17.45
N ILE A 331 -15.84 4.64 -17.50
CA ILE A 331 -15.49 3.28 -17.10
C ILE A 331 -15.45 2.39 -18.35
N LEU A 332 -14.37 1.63 -18.49
CA LEU A 332 -14.23 0.59 -19.50
C LEU A 332 -14.23 -0.78 -18.82
N LEU A 333 -15.00 -1.73 -19.34
CA LEU A 333 -15.11 -3.07 -18.75
C LEU A 333 -15.50 -4.14 -19.77
N ASN A 334 -15.29 -5.40 -19.37
CA ASN A 334 -15.83 -6.59 -20.03
C ASN A 334 -16.86 -7.25 -19.12
N ALA A 335 -17.92 -7.79 -19.72
CA ALA A 335 -18.90 -8.66 -19.06
C ALA A 335 -19.18 -9.84 -19.99
N ASP A 336 -19.36 -11.04 -19.43
CA ASP A 336 -19.56 -12.27 -20.20
C ASP A 336 -20.84 -12.18 -21.06
N GLU A 337 -21.87 -11.47 -20.59
CA GLU A 337 -23.09 -11.19 -21.35
C GLU A 337 -23.18 -9.70 -21.76
N ALA A 338 -22.19 -9.20 -22.51
CA ALA A 338 -22.06 -7.77 -22.80
C ALA A 338 -23.33 -7.10 -23.35
N ARG A 339 -23.99 -7.71 -24.34
CA ARG A 339 -25.24 -7.17 -24.91
C ARG A 339 -26.36 -7.07 -23.89
N ARG A 340 -26.52 -8.11 -23.05
CA ARG A 340 -27.52 -8.12 -21.97
C ARG A 340 -27.20 -7.09 -20.89
N PHE A 341 -25.92 -6.94 -20.55
CA PHE A 341 -25.46 -5.92 -19.62
C PHE A 341 -25.84 -4.52 -20.10
N ILE A 342 -25.54 -4.19 -21.36
CA ILE A 342 -25.88 -2.90 -21.97
C ILE A 342 -27.39 -2.67 -21.98
N SER A 343 -28.20 -3.68 -22.35
CA SER A 343 -29.65 -3.54 -22.42
C SER A 343 -30.30 -3.33 -21.05
N GLU A 344 -29.89 -4.09 -20.03
CA GLU A 344 -30.44 -4.01 -18.67
C GLU A 344 -30.09 -2.69 -18.00
N VAL A 345 -28.83 -2.24 -18.14
CA VAL A 345 -28.39 -0.96 -17.59
C VAL A 345 -29.11 0.20 -18.29
N SER A 346 -29.18 0.19 -19.63
CA SER A 346 -29.92 1.21 -20.41
C SER A 346 -31.40 1.28 -20.02
N ALA A 347 -32.06 0.12 -19.87
CA ALA A 347 -33.46 0.05 -19.48
C ALA A 347 -33.73 0.68 -18.11
N LYS A 348 -32.79 0.54 -17.16
CA LYS A 348 -32.91 1.16 -15.84
C LYS A 348 -32.57 2.66 -15.84
N ILE A 349 -31.58 3.10 -16.62
CA ILE A 349 -31.24 4.53 -16.72
C ILE A 349 -32.43 5.32 -17.27
N ASN A 350 -33.18 4.77 -18.22
CA ASN A 350 -34.36 5.45 -18.78
C ASN A 350 -35.55 5.54 -17.80
N ARG A 351 -35.51 4.83 -16.66
CA ARG A 351 -36.55 4.86 -15.63
C ARG A 351 -36.24 5.77 -14.45
N VAL A 352 -35.00 6.28 -14.36
CA VAL A 352 -34.47 7.12 -13.27
C VAL A 352 -34.23 8.52 -13.81
#